data_AF-A0A550GTE6-F1
#
_entry.id   AF-A0A550GTE6-F1
#
_cell.length_a   1.000
_cell.length_b   1.000
_cell.length_c   1.000
_cell.angle_alpha   90.00
_cell.angle_beta   90.00
_cell.angle_gamma   90.00
#
_symmetry.space_group_name_H-M   'P 1'
#
loop_
_entity.id
_entity.type
_entity.pdbx_description
1 polymer ?
#
loop_
_entity_poly.entity_id
_entity_poly.type
_entity_poly.pdbx_seq_one_letter_code
_entity_poly.pdbx_strand_id
1 'polypeptide(L)'
;MAEVCSTCGLPKDLCVCGEIEKEQQRIRIRLETRKFGRANTIVDGMDDNSSLSDLAQKLKSFCACGGTSKNGQIMLQGDHRERVREFLVKMGYPEDNIELQ
;
A
#
# COMPACT_ATOMS: atom_id res chain seq x y z
N MET A 1 -3.94 -27.08 -15.80
CA MET A 1 -3.71 -26.06 -16.85
C MET A 1 -2.86 -24.98 -16.21
N ALA A 2 -1.69 -24.67 -16.77
CA ALA A 2 -0.84 -23.61 -16.23
C ALA A 2 -1.58 -22.29 -16.40
N GLU A 3 -1.79 -21.56 -15.30
CA GLU A 3 -2.36 -20.22 -15.38
C GLU A 3 -1.33 -19.31 -16.03
N VAL A 4 -1.69 -18.74 -17.17
CA VAL A 4 -0.83 -17.85 -17.96
C VAL A 4 -1.22 -16.41 -17.66
N CYS A 5 -0.25 -15.54 -17.46
CA CYS A 5 -0.47 -14.11 -17.28
C CYS A 5 -1.02 -13.50 -18.57
N SER A 6 -2.14 -12.80 -18.50
CA SER A 6 -2.77 -12.11 -19.63
C SER A 6 -1.98 -10.88 -20.13
N THR A 7 -1.05 -10.36 -19.32
CA THR A 7 -0.24 -9.19 -19.66
C THR A 7 1.02 -9.58 -20.42
N CYS A 8 1.73 -10.62 -19.99
CA CYS A 8 3.02 -11.01 -20.57
C CYS A 8 3.05 -12.40 -21.21
N GLY A 9 1.96 -13.18 -21.11
CA GLY A 9 1.89 -14.51 -21.71
C GLY A 9 2.76 -15.59 -21.04
N LEU A 10 3.42 -15.27 -19.93
CA LEU A 10 4.24 -16.23 -19.18
C LEU A 10 3.39 -17.05 -18.20
N PRO A 11 3.75 -18.32 -17.92
CA PRO A 11 3.23 -19.05 -16.78
C PRO A 11 3.37 -18.21 -15.51
N LYS A 12 2.36 -18.19 -14.62
CA LYS A 12 2.38 -17.38 -13.39
C LYS A 12 3.65 -17.59 -12.55
N ASP A 13 4.22 -18.79 -12.55
CA ASP A 13 5.44 -19.14 -11.82
C ASP A 13 6.71 -18.44 -12.35
N LEU A 14 6.68 -17.92 -13.59
CA LEU A 14 7.78 -17.18 -14.23
C LEU A 14 7.42 -15.70 -14.48
N CYS A 15 6.25 -15.26 -14.05
CA CYS A 15 5.74 -13.92 -14.30
C CYS A 15 6.29 -12.92 -13.28
N VAL A 16 6.91 -11.84 -13.77
CA VAL A 16 7.43 -10.73 -12.95
C VAL A 16 6.58 -9.46 -13.04
N CYS A 17 5.42 -9.50 -13.71
CA CYS A 17 4.58 -8.32 -13.92
C CYS A 17 4.20 -7.61 -12.61
N GLY A 18 3.87 -8.37 -11.56
CA GLY A 18 3.52 -7.80 -10.26
C GLY A 18 4.68 -7.12 -9.53
N GLU A 19 5.92 -7.45 -9.87
CA GLU A 19 7.12 -6.78 -9.31
C GLU A 19 7.39 -5.47 -10.05
N ILE A 20 7.26 -5.50 -11.39
CA ILE A 20 7.35 -4.30 -12.24
C ILE A 20 6.27 -3.27 -11.87
N GLU A 21 5.04 -3.72 -11.59
CA GLU A 21 3.95 -2.82 -11.16
C GLU A 21 4.27 -2.11 -9.84
N LYS A 22 4.92 -2.79 -8.89
CA LYS A 22 5.34 -2.15 -7.62
C LYS A 22 6.46 -1.13 -7.84
N GLU A 23 7.36 -1.38 -8.78
CA GLU A 23 8.47 -0.47 -9.10
C GLU A 23 8.02 0.84 -9.75
N GLN A 24 6.83 0.87 -10.36
CA GLN A 24 6.29 2.06 -11.02
C GLN A 24 5.42 2.93 -10.10
N GLN A 25 4.87 2.34 -9.03
CA GLN A 25 3.97 3.05 -8.11
C GLN A 25 4.71 4.06 -7.24
N ARG A 26 4.16 5.28 -7.13
CA ARG A 26 4.66 6.34 -6.25
C ARG A 26 3.71 6.50 -5.07
N ILE A 27 4.14 6.04 -3.90
CA ILE A 27 3.29 6.00 -2.71
C ILE A 27 3.54 7.25 -1.88
N ARG A 28 2.47 7.92 -1.44
CA ARG A 28 2.57 9.03 -0.50
C ARG A 28 1.96 8.63 0.83
N ILE A 29 2.65 8.96 1.90
CA ILE A 29 2.24 8.70 3.27
C ILE A 29 2.19 10.03 4.00
N ARG A 30 0.99 10.51 4.34
CA ARG A 30 0.81 11.82 4.99
C ARG A 30 0.05 11.72 6.31
N LEU A 31 0.29 12.69 7.19
CA LEU A 31 -0.51 12.85 8.40
C LEU A 31 -1.66 13.82 8.17
N GLU A 32 -2.88 13.38 8.47
CA GLU A 32 -4.06 14.24 8.50
C GLU A 32 -4.64 14.31 9.90
N THR A 33 -5.08 15.51 10.32
CA THR A 33 -5.75 15.69 11.60
C THR A 33 -7.25 15.70 11.40
N ARG A 34 -7.95 14.75 12.03
CA ARG A 34 -9.41 14.67 12.04
C ARG A 34 -10.01 15.50 13.18
N LYS A 35 -11.35 15.50 13.25
CA LYS A 35 -12.12 16.11 14.34
C LYS A 35 -11.52 15.75 15.70
N PHE A 36 -11.49 16.73 16.60
CA PHE A 36 -10.94 16.61 17.96
C PHE A 36 -9.43 16.35 18.01
N GLY A 37 -8.68 16.80 17.01
CA GLY A 37 -7.21 16.71 17.03
C GLY A 37 -6.67 15.28 16.86
N ARG A 38 -7.50 14.33 16.42
CA ARG A 38 -7.09 12.93 16.25
C ARG A 38 -6.27 12.79 14.97
N ALA A 39 -5.02 12.38 15.11
CA ALA A 39 -4.14 12.09 13.99
C ALA A 39 -4.60 10.83 13.23
N ASN A 40 -4.47 10.87 11.91
CA ASN A 40 -4.69 9.76 11.00
C ASN A 40 -3.57 9.72 9.97
N THR A 41 -3.02 8.53 9.72
CA THR A 41 -2.07 8.31 8.63
C THR A 41 -2.83 7.96 7.36
N ILE A 42 -2.51 8.63 6.26
CA ILE A 42 -3.13 8.43 4.95
C ILE A 42 -2.08 7.90 4.01
N VAL A 43 -2.41 6.85 3.27
CA VAL A 43 -1.55 6.24 2.25
C VAL A 43 -2.29 6.28 0.92
N ASP A 44 -1.69 6.87 -0.11
CA ASP A 44 -2.24 6.94 -1.46
C ASP A 44 -1.17 6.80 -2.56
N GLY A 45 -1.58 6.87 -3.83
CA GLY A 45 -0.68 6.71 -4.98
C GLY A 45 -0.54 5.27 -5.47
N MET A 46 -1.53 4.42 -5.18
CA MET A 46 -1.58 3.02 -5.63
C MET A 46 -2.81 2.81 -6.51
N ASP A 47 -2.62 2.21 -7.68
CA ASP A 47 -3.62 2.22 -8.76
C ASP A 47 -4.74 1.18 -8.61
N ASP A 48 -4.54 0.14 -7.79
CA ASP A 48 -5.49 -0.99 -7.69
C ASP A 48 -6.30 -0.99 -6.39
N ASN A 49 -7.56 -0.53 -6.47
CA ASN A 49 -8.51 -0.54 -5.36
C ASN A 49 -8.78 -1.94 -4.78
N SER A 50 -8.67 -3.01 -5.57
CA SER A 50 -8.87 -4.38 -5.07
C SER A 50 -7.72 -4.84 -4.19
N SER A 51 -6.50 -4.37 -4.47
CA SER A 51 -5.32 -4.59 -3.63
C SER A 51 -5.31 -3.75 -2.34
N LEU A 52 -6.00 -2.61 -2.33
CA LEU A 52 -5.98 -1.67 -1.21
C LEU A 52 -6.71 -2.18 0.04
N SER A 53 -7.77 -2.96 -0.10
CA SER A 53 -8.46 -3.56 1.07
C SER A 53 -7.57 -4.55 1.81
N ASP A 54 -6.86 -5.39 1.07
CA ASP A 54 -5.95 -6.39 1.62
C ASP A 54 -4.73 -5.73 2.26
N LEU A 55 -4.18 -4.72 1.59
CA LEU A 55 -3.10 -3.92 2.14
C LEU A 55 -3.53 -3.18 3.41
N ALA A 56 -4.73 -2.59 3.43
CA ALA A 56 -5.26 -1.95 4.62
C ALA A 56 -5.43 -2.95 5.78
N GLN A 57 -5.86 -4.19 5.51
CA GLN A 57 -5.93 -5.24 6.53
C GLN A 57 -4.55 -5.58 7.10
N LYS A 58 -3.55 -5.77 6.24
CA LYS A 58 -2.17 -6.05 6.66
C LYS A 58 -1.57 -4.90 7.47
N LEU A 59 -1.77 -3.67 7.02
CA LEU A 59 -1.28 -2.47 7.72
C LEU A 59 -1.95 -2.28 9.09
N LYS A 60 -3.27 -2.54 9.21
CA LYS A 60 -3.96 -2.52 10.51
C LYS A 60 -3.36 -3.52 11.49
N SER A 61 -3.12 -4.75 11.03
CA SER A 61 -2.47 -5.79 11.84
C SER A 61 -1.05 -5.40 12.23
N PHE A 62 -0.27 -4.85 11.29
CA PHE A 62 1.10 -4.44 11.53
C PHE A 62 1.20 -3.24 12.49
N CYS A 63 0.34 -2.22 12.32
CA CYS A 63 0.36 -1.01 13.13
C CYS A 63 -0.42 -1.14 14.45
N ALA A 64 -1.20 -2.22 14.62
CA ALA A 64 -2.11 -2.44 15.74
C ALA A 64 -3.13 -1.30 15.91
N CYS A 65 -3.75 -0.89 14.81
CA CYS A 65 -4.67 0.26 14.78
C CYS A 65 -5.96 -0.04 14.01
N GLY A 66 -6.97 0.80 14.22
CA GLY A 66 -8.14 0.87 13.33
C GLY A 66 -7.80 1.50 11.98
N GLY A 67 -8.62 1.23 10.97
CA GLY A 67 -8.43 1.84 9.64
C GLY A 67 -9.39 1.30 8.58
N THR A 68 -9.37 1.94 7.41
CA THR A 68 -10.17 1.54 6.24
C THR A 68 -9.47 1.96 4.96
N SER A 69 -9.72 1.25 3.86
CA SER A 69 -9.48 1.78 2.52
C SER A 69 -10.76 2.43 1.99
N LYS A 70 -10.64 3.58 1.31
CA LYS A 70 -11.75 4.24 0.61
C LYS A 70 -11.17 5.22 -0.42
N ASN A 71 -11.83 5.33 -1.58
CA ASN A 71 -11.48 6.29 -2.63
C ASN A 71 -10.00 6.22 -3.08
N GLY A 72 -9.42 5.03 -3.23
CA GLY A 72 -8.01 4.88 -3.62
C GLY A 72 -7.00 5.21 -2.51
N GLN A 73 -7.44 5.34 -1.25
CA GLN A 73 -6.57 5.67 -0.12
C GLN A 73 -6.78 4.72 1.05
N ILE A 74 -5.72 4.46 1.82
CA ILE A 74 -5.77 3.76 3.10
C ILE A 74 -5.67 4.80 4.22
N MET A 75 -6.56 4.71 5.20
CA MET A 75 -6.61 5.59 6.36
C MET A 75 -6.43 4.76 7.62
N LEU A 76 -5.39 5.06 8.40
CA LEU A 76 -5.07 4.42 9.66
C LEU A 76 -5.23 5.45 10.80
N GLN A 77 -5.73 5.01 11.95
CA GLN A 77 -5.84 5.85 13.13
C GLN A 77 -4.48 6.02 13.82
N GLY A 78 -4.07 7.24 14.12
CA GLY A 78 -2.76 7.56 14.71
C GLY A 78 -1.71 8.00 13.69
N ASP A 79 -0.55 8.43 14.19
CA ASP A 79 0.66 8.65 13.38
C ASP A 79 1.46 7.35 13.29
N HIS A 80 1.47 6.76 12.11
CA HIS A 80 2.12 5.50 11.78
C HIS A 80 3.00 5.63 10.53
N ARG A 81 3.34 6.86 10.11
CA ARG A 81 4.00 7.12 8.84
C ARG A 81 5.27 6.28 8.63
N GLU A 82 6.14 6.25 9.63
CA GLU A 82 7.38 5.44 9.61
C GLU A 82 7.11 3.93 9.56
N ARG A 83 6.15 3.44 10.37
CA ARG A 83 5.81 2.00 10.40
C ARG A 83 5.19 1.55 9.08
N VAL A 84 4.38 2.41 8.46
CA VAL A 84 3.80 2.15 7.14
C VAL A 84 4.90 2.08 6.08
N ARG A 85 5.85 3.03 6.06
CA ARG A 85 7.01 2.99 5.14
C ARG A 85 7.78 1.69 5.31
N GLU A 86 8.16 1.33 6.54
CA GLU A 86 8.89 0.09 6.83
C GLU A 86 8.14 -1.14 6.30
N PHE A 87 6.83 -1.19 6.51
CA PHE A 87 6.00 -2.30 6.03
C PHE A 87 5.96 -2.38 4.51
N LEU A 88 5.82 -1.24 3.82
CA LEU A 88 5.78 -1.20 2.36
C LEU A 88 7.12 -1.62 1.75
N VAL A 89 8.25 -1.17 2.30
CA VAL A 89 9.58 -1.62 1.86
C VAL A 89 9.73 -3.14 2.02
N LYS A 90 9.29 -3.71 3.16
CA LYS A 90 9.28 -5.17 3.37
C LYS A 90 8.39 -5.95 2.39
N MET A 91 7.37 -5.30 1.84
CA MET A 91 6.46 -5.88 0.84
C MET A 91 7.00 -5.79 -0.60
N GLY A 92 8.18 -5.18 -0.78
CA GLY A 92 8.84 -5.02 -2.08
C GLY A 92 8.49 -3.74 -2.82
N TYR A 93 7.99 -2.71 -2.13
CA TYR A 93 7.89 -1.36 -2.72
C TYR A 93 9.25 -0.65 -2.61
N PRO A 94 9.77 -0.04 -3.70
CA PRO A 94 11.04 0.68 -3.64
C PRO A 94 10.95 1.86 -2.68
N GLU A 95 11.97 2.00 -1.83
CA GLU A 95 12.03 3.07 -0.84
C GLU A 95 12.04 4.46 -1.48
N ASP A 96 12.73 4.63 -2.61
CA ASP A 96 12.80 5.89 -3.36
C ASP A 96 11.44 6.34 -3.91
N ASN A 97 10.48 5.42 -4.00
CA ASN A 97 9.12 5.70 -4.47
C ASN A 97 8.15 6.02 -3.32
N ILE A 98 8.60 6.00 -2.06
CA ILE A 98 7.76 6.26 -0.89
C ILE A 98 8.07 7.66 -0.35
N GLU A 99 7.10 8.56 -0.47
CA GLU A 99 7.20 9.94 0.03
C GLU A 99 6.50 10.08 1.38
N LEU A 100 7.24 10.46 2.44
CA LEU A 100 6.70 10.79 3.76
C LEU A 100 6.43 12.30 3.88
N GLN A 101 5.20 12.66 4.27
CA GLN A 101 4.74 14.05 4.47
C GLN A 101 4.26 14.28 5.91
#